data_AF-A0A925LKQ1-F1
#
_entry.id   AF-A0A925LKQ1-F1
#
_cell.length_a   1.000
_cell.length_b   1.000
_cell.length_c   1.000
_cell.angle_alpha   90.00
_cell.angle_beta   90.00
_cell.angle_gamma   90.00
#
_symmetry.space_group_name_H-M   'P 1'
#
loop_
_entity.id
_entity.type
_entity.pdbx_description
1 polymer ?
#
loop_
_entity_poly.entity_id
_entity_poly.type
_entity_poly.pdbx_seq_one_letter_code
_entity_poly.pdbx_strand_id
1 'polypeptide(L)'
;AARVEGLCYQPLPGSDAVNARWTRVEDTIAFAKLMGYSRIGIATCIGLLEESERLSKILTAQGFEPLSVCCKAGSIDKLQLGLAESDKVRPGTFEPACNPIAQAEICNRLGTDMNIIVGLCVGHDMLFNKHSKAPVTTLVVKDRVTGHNPVAVLYGQNFYFKRLQKQPVLTGNE
;
A
#
# COMPACT_ATOMS: atom_id res chain seq x y z
N ALA A 1 8.41 16.48 6.60
CA ALA A 1 7.00 16.23 6.98
C ALA A 1 6.22 17.54 7.12
N ALA A 2 6.41 18.33 8.20
CA ALA A 2 5.65 19.57 8.44
C ALA A 2 5.67 20.59 7.29
N ARG A 3 6.80 20.72 6.57
CA ARG A 3 6.87 21.58 5.38
C ARG A 3 5.91 21.13 4.27
N VAL A 4 5.79 19.82 4.03
CA VAL A 4 4.89 19.27 3.01
C VAL A 4 3.44 19.41 3.45
N GLU A 5 3.14 19.15 4.72
CA GLU A 5 1.81 19.38 5.30
C GLU A 5 1.34 20.81 5.06
N GLY A 6 2.17 21.82 5.35
CA GLY A 6 1.83 23.22 5.08
C GLY A 6 1.57 23.52 3.60
N LEU A 7 2.20 22.77 2.68
CA LEU A 7 1.98 22.90 1.24
C LEU A 7 0.73 22.14 0.76
N CYS A 8 0.17 21.22 1.52
CA CYS A 8 -1.08 20.52 1.19
C CYS A 8 -2.31 21.44 1.31
N TYR A 9 -2.18 22.56 2.03
CA TYR A 9 -3.25 23.53 2.26
C TYR A 9 -2.93 24.88 1.64
N GLN A 10 -3.95 25.66 1.35
CA GLN A 10 -3.81 27.05 0.94
C GLN A 10 -4.92 27.91 1.58
N PRO A 11 -4.64 29.19 1.89
CA PRO A 11 -5.66 30.13 2.35
C PRO A 11 -6.71 30.38 1.27
N LEU A 12 -7.96 30.58 1.69
CA LEU A 12 -9.02 31.06 0.82
C LEU A 12 -8.99 32.59 0.77
N PRO A 13 -8.84 33.22 -0.42
CA PRO A 13 -8.78 34.68 -0.53
C PRO A 13 -10.02 35.34 0.09
N GLY A 14 -9.80 36.30 1.00
CA GLY A 14 -10.88 37.04 1.67
C GLY A 14 -11.55 36.31 2.84
N SER A 15 -11.00 35.18 3.30
CA SER A 15 -11.47 34.42 4.47
C SER A 15 -10.28 33.99 5.34
N ASP A 16 -10.56 33.67 6.61
CA ASP A 16 -9.64 33.00 7.54
C ASP A 16 -9.61 31.46 7.34
N ALA A 17 -10.41 30.93 6.42
CA ALA A 17 -10.46 29.51 6.11
C ALA A 17 -9.30 29.05 5.22
N VAL A 18 -8.98 27.75 5.33
CA VAL A 18 -8.02 27.05 4.48
C VAL A 18 -8.70 25.92 3.73
N ASN A 19 -8.24 25.62 2.51
CA ASN A 19 -8.68 24.45 1.75
C ASN A 19 -7.50 23.51 1.45
N ALA A 20 -7.76 22.21 1.48
CA ALA A 20 -6.81 21.23 0.94
C ALA A 20 -6.72 21.40 -0.59
N ARG A 21 -5.51 21.31 -1.13
CA ARG A 21 -5.26 21.44 -2.57
C ARG A 21 -4.55 20.25 -3.19
N TRP A 22 -3.88 19.42 -2.39
CA TRP A 22 -3.11 18.28 -2.88
C TRP A 22 -3.78 16.96 -2.53
N THR A 23 -3.78 16.06 -3.50
CA THR A 23 -4.03 14.63 -3.31
C THR A 23 -2.85 13.98 -2.57
N ARG A 24 -3.07 12.77 -2.05
CA ARG A 24 -1.99 11.98 -1.43
C ARG A 24 -0.84 11.66 -2.40
N VAL A 25 -1.13 11.56 -3.70
CA VAL A 25 -0.10 11.35 -4.74
C VAL A 25 0.78 12.58 -4.86
N GLU A 26 0.20 13.77 -4.94
CA GLU A 26 0.93 15.05 -4.99
C GLU A 26 1.77 15.28 -3.74
N ASP A 27 1.19 15.05 -2.54
CA ASP A 27 1.89 15.08 -1.25
C ASP A 27 3.13 14.15 -1.26
N THR A 28 2.96 12.90 -1.71
CA THR A 28 4.05 11.93 -1.80
C THR A 28 5.16 12.37 -2.75
N ILE A 29 4.80 12.89 -3.94
CA ILE A 29 5.74 13.42 -4.93
C ILE A 29 6.51 14.63 -4.39
N ALA A 30 5.80 15.57 -3.77
CA ALA A 30 6.41 16.77 -3.19
C ALA A 30 7.38 16.41 -2.07
N PHE A 31 7.00 15.45 -1.20
CA PHE A 31 7.89 14.93 -0.17
C PHE A 31 9.16 14.32 -0.78
N ALA A 32 9.02 13.42 -1.76
CA ALA A 32 10.17 12.78 -2.41
C ALA A 32 11.12 13.82 -3.06
N LYS A 33 10.58 14.84 -3.74
CA LYS A 33 11.37 15.93 -4.34
C LYS A 33 12.14 16.72 -3.28
N LEU A 34 11.49 17.11 -2.18
CA LEU A 34 12.14 17.86 -1.10
C LEU A 34 13.22 17.07 -0.37
N MET A 35 13.12 15.74 -0.37
CA MET A 35 14.14 14.85 0.18
C MET A 35 15.30 14.58 -0.78
N GLY A 36 15.22 15.02 -2.04
CA GLY A 36 16.22 14.73 -3.06
C GLY A 36 16.23 13.26 -3.51
N TYR A 37 15.12 12.55 -3.33
CA TYR A 37 15.00 11.15 -3.73
C TYR A 37 14.86 11.01 -5.24
N SER A 38 15.35 9.89 -5.78
CA SER A 38 15.29 9.58 -7.21
C SER A 38 14.69 8.20 -7.45
N ARG A 39 15.14 7.17 -6.74
CA ARG A 39 14.65 5.80 -6.92
C ARG A 39 13.48 5.50 -5.99
N ILE A 40 12.30 5.28 -6.55
CA ILE A 40 11.08 5.07 -5.79
C ILE A 40 10.61 3.62 -5.97
N GLY A 41 10.71 2.82 -4.92
CA GLY A 41 10.17 1.46 -4.96
C GLY A 41 8.65 1.46 -4.92
N ILE A 42 8.01 0.59 -5.71
CA ILE A 42 6.57 0.32 -5.67
C ILE A 42 6.37 -1.13 -5.24
N ALA A 43 6.04 -1.32 -3.96
CA ALA A 43 5.69 -2.63 -3.41
C ALA A 43 4.20 -2.90 -3.68
N THR A 44 3.93 -3.65 -4.74
CA THR A 44 2.57 -3.80 -5.27
C THR A 44 1.98 -5.18 -5.06
N CYS A 45 0.67 -5.24 -4.88
CA CYS A 45 -0.08 -6.48 -4.99
C CYS A 45 -0.38 -6.85 -6.45
N ILE A 46 -0.33 -8.15 -6.75
CA ILE A 46 -0.74 -8.70 -8.06
C ILE A 46 -2.15 -8.26 -8.51
N GLY A 47 -3.04 -7.94 -7.58
CA GLY A 47 -4.39 -7.48 -7.88
C GLY A 47 -4.51 -5.98 -8.20
N LEU A 48 -3.43 -5.20 -8.11
CA LEU A 48 -3.40 -3.76 -8.38
C LEU A 48 -2.25 -3.36 -9.31
N LEU A 49 -1.92 -4.23 -10.28
CA LEU A 49 -0.84 -3.99 -11.23
C LEU A 49 -1.16 -2.79 -12.15
N GLU A 50 -2.42 -2.62 -12.54
CA GLU A 50 -2.83 -1.49 -13.39
C GLU A 50 -2.69 -0.14 -12.65
N GLU A 51 -3.13 -0.06 -11.39
CA GLU A 51 -2.96 1.12 -10.55
C GLU A 51 -1.48 1.43 -10.33
N SER A 52 -0.66 0.38 -10.16
CA SER A 52 0.79 0.51 -9.99
C SER A 52 1.46 1.00 -11.27
N GLU A 53 1.01 0.56 -12.44
CA GLU A 53 1.51 1.05 -13.72
C GLU A 53 1.15 2.53 -13.92
N ARG A 54 -0.08 2.94 -13.58
CA ARG A 54 -0.49 4.35 -13.61
C ARG A 54 0.36 5.20 -12.68
N LEU A 55 0.62 4.73 -11.44
CA LEU A 55 1.51 5.40 -10.51
C LEU A 55 2.93 5.50 -11.06
N SER A 56 3.46 4.42 -11.64
CA SER A 56 4.79 4.40 -12.26
C SER A 56 4.91 5.46 -13.36
N LYS A 57 3.91 5.57 -14.25
CA LYS A 57 3.89 6.60 -15.31
C LYS A 57 3.89 8.01 -14.72
N ILE A 58 3.12 8.25 -13.66
CA ILE A 58 3.12 9.54 -12.94
C ILE A 58 4.52 9.83 -12.37
N LEU A 59 5.13 8.88 -11.67
CA LEU A 59 6.45 9.06 -11.04
C LEU A 59 7.54 9.32 -12.09
N THR A 60 7.57 8.57 -13.19
CA THR A 60 8.48 8.82 -14.31
C THR A 60 8.30 10.22 -14.88
N ALA A 61 7.04 10.65 -15.11
CA ALA A 61 6.76 12.01 -15.60
C ALA A 61 7.20 13.12 -14.62
N GLN A 62 7.34 12.80 -13.34
CA GLN A 62 7.84 13.71 -12.31
C GLN A 62 9.36 13.67 -12.12
N GLY A 63 10.07 12.88 -12.93
CA GLY A 63 11.54 12.79 -12.93
C GLY A 63 12.13 11.74 -11.99
N PHE A 64 11.32 10.82 -11.48
CA PHE A 64 11.79 9.71 -10.65
C PHE A 64 12.10 8.45 -11.48
N GLU A 65 12.83 7.53 -10.87
CA GLU A 65 13.09 6.17 -11.35
C GLU A 65 12.23 5.17 -10.54
N PRO A 66 10.98 4.89 -10.98
CA PRO A 66 10.10 3.95 -10.28
C PRO A 66 10.54 2.50 -10.50
N LEU A 67 10.57 1.71 -9.42
CA LEU A 67 10.98 0.30 -9.42
C LEU A 67 9.89 -0.57 -8.78
N SER A 68 9.15 -1.30 -9.59
CA SER A 68 8.01 -2.10 -9.11
C SER A 68 8.41 -3.53 -8.74
N VAL A 69 7.97 -4.00 -7.57
CA VAL A 69 8.16 -5.39 -7.12
C VAL A 69 6.80 -5.97 -6.74
N CYS A 70 6.41 -7.10 -7.34
CA CYS A 70 5.11 -7.74 -7.09
C CYS A 70 5.12 -8.61 -5.82
N CYS A 71 4.00 -8.65 -5.10
CA CYS A 71 3.86 -9.39 -3.85
C CYS A 71 4.08 -10.90 -3.98
N LYS A 72 3.95 -11.46 -5.20
CA LYS A 72 4.18 -12.88 -5.50
C LYS A 72 5.63 -13.20 -5.91
N ALA A 73 6.56 -12.26 -5.71
CA ALA A 73 7.99 -12.48 -5.95
C ALA A 73 8.47 -13.78 -5.27
N GLY A 74 9.11 -14.67 -6.05
CA GLY A 74 9.58 -15.98 -5.60
C GLY A 74 8.72 -17.16 -6.05
N SER A 75 7.45 -16.96 -6.40
CA SER A 75 6.58 -18.02 -6.99
C SER A 75 6.54 -19.33 -6.19
N ILE A 76 6.55 -19.25 -4.85
CA ILE A 76 6.54 -20.41 -3.94
C ILE A 76 5.10 -20.83 -3.70
N ASP A 77 4.74 -22.09 -3.96
CA ASP A 77 3.38 -22.59 -3.66
C ASP A 77 3.11 -22.56 -2.15
N LYS A 78 1.89 -22.21 -1.76
CA LYS A 78 1.45 -22.21 -0.35
C LYS A 78 1.69 -23.55 0.36
N LEU A 79 1.58 -24.69 -0.33
CA LEU A 79 1.86 -26.00 0.25
C LEU A 79 3.30 -26.14 0.75
N GLN A 80 4.26 -25.50 0.07
CA GLN A 80 5.66 -25.53 0.46
C GLN A 80 5.92 -24.72 1.74
N LEU A 81 4.97 -23.88 2.15
CA LEU A 81 5.01 -23.11 3.40
C LEU A 81 4.24 -23.80 4.53
N GLY A 82 3.82 -25.05 4.34
CA GLY A 82 3.08 -25.83 5.34
C GLY A 82 1.60 -25.45 5.45
N LEU A 83 1.05 -24.70 4.49
CA LEU A 83 -0.39 -24.43 4.42
C LEU A 83 -1.13 -25.60 3.77
N ALA A 84 -2.38 -25.81 4.18
CA ALA A 84 -3.24 -26.84 3.59
C ALA A 84 -3.83 -26.39 2.25
N GLU A 85 -4.29 -27.34 1.44
CA GLU A 85 -5.03 -27.04 0.21
C GLU A 85 -6.29 -26.18 0.48
N SER A 86 -6.94 -26.38 1.63
CA SER A 86 -8.09 -25.57 2.07
C SER A 86 -7.76 -24.10 2.35
N ASP A 87 -6.47 -23.78 2.56
CA ASP A 87 -6.02 -22.40 2.79
C ASP A 87 -5.75 -21.65 1.48
N LYS A 88 -5.81 -22.33 0.33
CA LYS A 88 -5.77 -21.70 -0.99
C LYS A 88 -7.10 -21.02 -1.29
N VAL A 89 -7.04 -19.89 -1.97
CA VAL A 89 -8.25 -19.23 -2.50
C VAL A 89 -8.88 -20.10 -3.58
N ARG A 90 -8.07 -20.82 -4.36
CA ARG A 90 -8.52 -21.83 -5.34
C ARG A 90 -7.86 -23.19 -5.09
N PRO A 91 -8.45 -24.03 -4.22
CA PRO A 91 -7.93 -25.37 -3.94
C PRO A 91 -7.76 -26.21 -5.23
N GLY A 92 -6.75 -27.09 -5.25
CA GLY A 92 -6.41 -27.94 -6.39
C GLY A 92 -5.60 -27.24 -7.49
N THR A 93 -5.21 -25.99 -7.29
CA THR A 93 -4.40 -25.22 -8.25
C THR A 93 -3.08 -24.75 -7.63
N PHE A 94 -2.11 -24.42 -8.49
CA PHE A 94 -0.92 -23.69 -8.06
C PHE A 94 -1.33 -22.29 -7.58
N GLU A 95 -1.04 -21.99 -6.32
CA GLU A 95 -1.33 -20.68 -5.75
C GLU A 95 -0.07 -20.15 -5.05
N PRO A 96 0.67 -19.21 -5.67
CA PRO A 96 1.89 -18.71 -5.07
C PRO A 96 1.57 -17.93 -3.80
N ALA A 97 2.32 -18.15 -2.74
CA ALA A 97 2.26 -17.33 -1.54
C ALA A 97 2.75 -15.91 -1.83
N CYS A 98 2.29 -14.95 -1.05
CA CYS A 98 2.91 -13.63 -1.07
C CYS A 98 4.22 -13.68 -0.26
N ASN A 99 5.27 -12.98 -0.71
CA ASN A 99 6.57 -12.97 -0.05
C ASN A 99 6.99 -11.52 0.30
N PRO A 100 6.55 -10.99 1.47
CA PRO A 100 6.86 -9.61 1.87
C PRO A 100 8.35 -9.37 2.10
N ILE A 101 9.05 -10.36 2.65
CA ILE A 101 10.48 -10.22 2.97
C ILE A 101 11.30 -10.17 1.68
N ALA A 102 11.04 -11.07 0.72
CA ALA A 102 11.72 -11.00 -0.57
C ALA A 102 11.40 -9.71 -1.32
N GLN A 103 10.14 -9.22 -1.26
CA GLN A 103 9.77 -7.96 -1.89
C GLN A 103 10.58 -6.78 -1.31
N ALA A 104 10.71 -6.70 0.02
CA ALA A 104 11.52 -5.69 0.69
C ALA A 104 13.02 -5.83 0.35
N GLU A 105 13.55 -7.05 0.37
CA GLU A 105 14.95 -7.32 0.04
C GLU A 105 15.30 -6.98 -1.41
N ILE A 106 14.38 -7.18 -2.36
CA ILE A 106 14.57 -6.73 -3.74
C ILE A 106 14.66 -5.21 -3.80
N CYS A 107 13.75 -4.46 -3.15
CA CYS A 107 13.85 -3.01 -3.08
C CYS A 107 15.16 -2.54 -2.43
N ASN A 108 15.56 -3.19 -1.33
CA ASN A 108 16.82 -2.90 -0.63
C ASN A 108 18.04 -3.07 -1.55
N ARG A 109 18.07 -4.14 -2.37
CA ARG A 109 19.15 -4.41 -3.33
C ARG A 109 19.16 -3.44 -4.50
N LEU A 110 17.99 -2.97 -4.92
CA LEU A 110 17.87 -1.95 -5.96
C LEU A 110 18.25 -0.54 -5.45
N GLY A 111 18.41 -0.38 -4.13
CA GLY A 111 18.81 0.88 -3.50
C GLY A 111 17.75 1.96 -3.67
N THR A 112 16.48 1.63 -3.38
CA THR A 112 15.40 2.63 -3.38
C THR A 112 15.59 3.62 -2.25
N ASP A 113 15.28 4.90 -2.50
CA ASP A 113 15.37 5.98 -1.51
C ASP A 113 14.13 6.00 -0.59
N MET A 114 13.00 5.57 -1.13
CA MET A 114 11.76 5.29 -0.40
C MET A 114 10.94 4.24 -1.11
N ASN A 115 9.99 3.63 -0.38
CA ASN A 115 9.04 2.67 -0.95
C ASN A 115 7.59 3.12 -0.76
N ILE A 116 6.77 2.90 -1.79
CA ILE A 116 5.33 3.12 -1.79
C ILE A 116 4.63 1.77 -1.81
N ILE A 117 3.75 1.53 -0.85
CA ILE A 117 2.88 0.35 -0.81
C ILE A 117 1.62 0.62 -1.63
N VAL A 118 1.30 -0.31 -2.54
CA VAL A 118 0.08 -0.34 -3.34
C VAL A 118 -0.67 -1.65 -3.10
N GLY A 119 -1.60 -1.63 -2.15
CA GLY A 119 -2.59 -2.68 -1.91
C GLY A 119 -2.05 -4.01 -1.38
N LEU A 120 -1.02 -3.97 -0.52
CA LEU A 120 -0.57 -5.16 0.20
C LEU A 120 -1.58 -5.55 1.30
N CYS A 121 -1.69 -6.85 1.57
CA CYS A 121 -2.52 -7.36 2.68
C CYS A 121 -1.88 -6.98 4.03
N VAL A 122 -2.66 -6.95 5.12
CA VAL A 122 -2.23 -6.47 6.46
C VAL A 122 -0.89 -7.08 6.92
N GLY A 123 -0.77 -8.41 7.00
CA GLY A 123 0.48 -9.06 7.42
C GLY A 123 1.64 -8.85 6.44
N HIS A 124 1.34 -8.67 5.15
CA HIS A 124 2.35 -8.40 4.13
C HIS A 124 2.90 -6.98 4.26
N ASP A 125 2.01 -5.99 4.42
CA ASP A 125 2.34 -4.59 4.64
C ASP A 125 3.25 -4.44 5.88
N MET A 126 2.86 -5.04 7.01
CA MET A 126 3.64 -5.01 8.25
C MET A 126 5.05 -5.59 8.08
N LEU A 127 5.17 -6.75 7.43
CA LEU A 127 6.47 -7.40 7.22
C LEU A 127 7.32 -6.65 6.20
N PHE A 128 6.73 -6.13 5.12
CA PHE A 128 7.46 -5.30 4.15
C PHE A 128 8.05 -4.07 4.85
N ASN A 129 7.23 -3.34 5.63
CA ASN A 129 7.69 -2.20 6.42
C ASN A 129 8.84 -2.56 7.36
N LYS A 130 8.70 -3.67 8.10
CA LYS A 130 9.72 -4.12 9.06
C LYS A 130 11.07 -4.42 8.40
N HIS A 131 11.07 -4.92 7.16
CA HIS A 131 12.27 -5.36 6.46
C HIS A 131 12.80 -4.36 5.42
N SER A 132 12.04 -3.29 5.13
CA SER A 132 12.50 -2.19 4.27
C SER A 132 13.57 -1.37 4.99
N LYS A 133 14.72 -1.15 4.34
CA LYS A 133 15.76 -0.22 4.83
C LYS A 133 15.39 1.23 4.57
N ALA A 134 14.71 1.48 3.45
CA ALA A 134 14.20 2.79 3.07
C ALA A 134 12.87 3.08 3.81
N PRO A 135 12.54 4.36 4.07
CA PRO A 135 11.23 4.73 4.61
C PRO A 135 10.10 4.31 3.66
N VAL A 136 8.98 3.91 4.25
CA VAL A 136 7.84 3.39 3.51
C VAL A 136 6.60 4.24 3.78
N THR A 137 5.80 4.46 2.75
CA THR A 137 4.46 5.04 2.87
C THR A 137 3.44 4.15 2.18
N THR A 138 2.24 4.03 2.74
CA THR A 138 1.13 3.33 2.09
C THR A 138 0.27 4.32 1.34
N LEU A 139 0.21 4.17 0.01
CA LEU A 139 -0.62 5.02 -0.85
C LEU A 139 -2.01 4.41 -1.03
N VAL A 140 -2.09 3.09 -1.23
CA VAL A 140 -3.35 2.36 -1.36
C VAL A 140 -3.43 1.28 -0.29
N VAL A 141 -4.30 1.48 0.71
CA VAL A 141 -4.55 0.48 1.76
C VAL A 141 -5.48 -0.58 1.19
N LYS A 142 -5.11 -1.85 1.26
CA LYS A 142 -5.93 -2.91 0.67
C LYS A 142 -7.22 -3.13 1.45
N ASP A 143 -8.34 -2.84 0.82
CA ASP A 143 -9.66 -3.25 1.28
C ASP A 143 -10.50 -3.69 0.07
N ARG A 144 -10.87 -4.97 0.03
CA ARG A 144 -11.63 -5.54 -1.10
C ARG A 144 -13.11 -5.19 -1.05
N VAL A 145 -13.63 -4.83 0.12
CA VAL A 145 -15.05 -4.58 0.34
C VAL A 145 -15.37 -3.11 0.14
N THR A 146 -14.53 -2.21 0.66
CA THR A 146 -14.75 -0.75 0.57
C THR A 146 -14.06 -0.10 -0.62
N GLY A 147 -13.41 -0.87 -1.50
CA GLY A 147 -12.66 -0.33 -2.63
C GLY A 147 -11.46 0.49 -2.18
N HIS A 148 -10.63 -0.08 -1.29
CA HIS A 148 -9.43 0.54 -0.74
C HIS A 148 -9.68 1.76 0.16
N ASN A 149 -10.87 1.86 0.76
CA ASN A 149 -11.29 2.96 1.64
C ASN A 149 -11.72 2.45 3.03
N PRO A 150 -10.81 1.87 3.83
CA PRO A 150 -11.18 1.20 5.08
C PRO A 150 -11.78 2.15 6.14
N VAL A 151 -11.55 3.47 6.05
CA VAL A 151 -12.18 4.43 6.97
C VAL A 151 -13.70 4.47 6.82
N ALA A 152 -14.26 4.07 5.67
CA ALA A 152 -15.70 3.94 5.49
C ALA A 152 -16.34 2.96 6.50
N VAL A 153 -15.60 1.93 6.95
CA VAL A 153 -16.06 1.01 8.00
C VAL A 153 -16.20 1.71 9.36
N LEU A 154 -15.31 2.67 9.65
CA LEU A 154 -15.32 3.47 10.88
C LEU A 154 -16.47 4.49 10.86
N TYR A 155 -16.72 5.13 9.72
CA TYR A 155 -17.85 6.05 9.57
C TYR A 155 -19.20 5.33 9.67
N GLY A 156 -19.28 4.08 9.18
CA GLY A 156 -20.50 3.28 9.22
C GLY A 156 -20.78 2.57 10.56
N GLN A 157 -20.10 2.93 11.66
CA GLN A 157 -20.31 2.31 12.98
C GLN A 157 -21.70 2.56 13.58
N ASN A 158 -22.43 3.56 13.08
CA ASN A 158 -23.83 3.79 13.47
C ASN A 158 -24.84 3.00 12.62
N PHE A 159 -24.38 2.25 11.61
CA PHE A 159 -25.20 1.50 10.67
C PHE A 159 -24.71 0.05 10.56
N TYR A 160 -24.53 -0.45 9.33
CA TYR A 160 -24.21 -1.84 9.05
C TYR A 160 -22.90 -2.34 9.70
N PHE A 161 -21.93 -1.47 9.93
CA PHE A 161 -20.65 -1.86 10.55
C PHE A 161 -20.68 -1.87 12.08
N LYS A 162 -21.77 -1.41 12.72
CA LYS A 162 -21.99 -1.58 14.18
C LYS A 162 -21.89 -3.03 14.62
N ARG A 163 -22.19 -3.97 13.70
CA ARG A 163 -22.06 -5.41 13.92
C ARG A 163 -20.67 -5.80 14.46
N LEU A 164 -19.60 -5.09 14.07
CA LEU A 164 -18.23 -5.37 14.52
C LEU A 164 -18.01 -5.03 16.01
N GLN A 165 -18.88 -4.23 16.63
CA GLN A 165 -18.90 -4.00 18.08
C GLN A 165 -19.77 -5.00 18.83
N LYS A 166 -20.54 -5.83 18.10
CA LYS A 166 -21.52 -6.76 18.66
C LYS A 166 -21.14 -8.21 18.45
N GLN A 167 -20.35 -8.50 17.43
CA GLN A 167 -19.94 -9.84 17.04
C GLN A 167 -18.43 -9.84 16.75
N PRO A 168 -17.68 -10.82 17.27
CA PRO A 168 -16.28 -10.97 16.94
C PRO A 168 -16.10 -11.35 15.46
N VAL A 169 -14.93 -11.03 14.92
CA VAL A 169 -14.53 -11.50 13.60
C VAL A 169 -14.07 -12.96 13.73
N LEU A 170 -14.72 -13.85 12.97
CA LEU A 170 -14.35 -15.27 12.93
C LEU A 170 -13.05 -15.45 12.14
N THR A 171 -12.13 -16.27 12.66
CA THR A 171 -10.80 -16.50 12.07
C THR A 171 -10.58 -17.92 11.56
N GLY A 172 -11.64 -18.73 11.51
CA GLY A 172 -11.59 -20.15 11.14
C GLY A 172 -12.94 -20.82 11.37
N ASN A 173 -12.97 -22.16 11.39
CA ASN A 173 -14.18 -22.95 11.59
C ASN A 173 -14.65 -22.88 13.06
N GLU A 174 -15.27 -21.77 13.44
CA GLU A 174 -16.23 -21.64 14.54
C GLU A 174 -17.40 -20.76 14.08
#